data_AF-A0A5C8WX37-F1
#
_entry.id   AF-A0A5C8WX37-F1
#
_cell.length_a   1.000
_cell.length_b   1.000
_cell.length_c   1.000
_cell.angle_alpha   90.00
_cell.angle_beta   90.00
_cell.angle_gamma   90.00
#
_symmetry.space_group_name_H-M   'P 1'
#
loop_
_entity.id
_entity.type
_entity.pdbx_description
1 polymer ?
#
loop_
_entity_poly.entity_id
_entity_poly.type
_entity_poly.pdbx_seq_one_letter_code
_entity_poly.pdbx_strand_id
1 'polypeptide(L)'
;MIDEGWWPVLEIPDRKLVDYLLNLAHPIGGPKARFFLSFGFDRAKPDEIGRASLAQADALFGTDALRFVEIDGRMRLVVEGPVVAPDGRRPHVRVVWQRQATIAWRLITAVPLTR
;
A
#
# COMPACT_ATOMS: atom_id res chain seq x y z
N MET A 1 10.84 -6.24 24.56
CA MET A 1 10.37 -7.54 24.07
C MET A 1 9.54 -7.27 22.84
N ILE A 2 10.10 -7.51 21.66
CA ILE A 2 9.28 -7.70 20.46
C ILE A 2 8.72 -9.10 20.64
N ASP A 3 7.41 -9.22 20.79
CA ASP A 3 6.74 -10.52 20.82
C ASP A 3 7.03 -11.18 19.47
N GLU A 4 7.83 -12.26 19.47
CA GLU A 4 8.08 -13.09 18.30
C GLU A 4 6.75 -13.71 17.88
N GLY A 5 6.05 -13.08 16.93
CA GLY A 5 4.80 -13.61 16.38
C GLY A 5 3.77 -12.60 15.87
N TRP A 6 3.97 -11.29 16.06
CA TRP A 6 2.93 -10.31 15.73
C TRP A 6 3.19 -9.55 14.42
N TRP A 7 3.17 -10.25 13.29
CA TRP A 7 3.02 -9.60 11.98
C TRP A 7 1.53 -9.43 11.64
N PRO A 8 1.06 -8.22 11.29
CA PRO A 8 -0.33 -8.01 10.90
C PRO A 8 -0.75 -8.82 9.68
N VAL A 9 -1.98 -9.30 9.70
CA VAL A 9 -2.66 -9.83 8.51
C VAL A 9 -3.11 -8.63 7.68
N LEU A 10 -2.49 -8.48 6.51
CA LEU A 10 -2.76 -7.38 5.57
C LEU A 10 -3.79 -7.82 4.51
N GLU A 11 -4.96 -7.20 4.56
CA GLU A 11 -6.07 -7.43 3.64
C GLU A 11 -6.10 -6.38 2.53
N ILE A 12 -6.25 -6.85 1.28
CA ILE A 12 -6.40 -6.00 0.11
C ILE A 12 -7.80 -6.24 -0.47
N PRO A 13 -8.72 -5.27 -0.36
CA PRO A 13 -10.03 -5.40 -0.98
C PRO A 13 -9.92 -5.16 -2.49
N ASP A 14 -10.36 -6.11 -3.32
CA ASP A 14 -10.27 -6.03 -4.79
C ASP A 14 -10.84 -4.73 -5.36
N ARG A 15 -12.02 -4.33 -4.86
CA ARG A 15 -12.68 -3.07 -5.27
C ARG A 15 -11.84 -1.85 -4.96
N LYS A 16 -11.00 -1.89 -3.92
CA LYS A 16 -10.12 -0.78 -3.57
C LYS A 16 -9.00 -0.59 -4.60
N LEU A 17 -8.55 -1.67 -5.24
CA LEU A 17 -7.55 -1.60 -6.29
C LEU A 17 -8.17 -1.06 -7.58
N VAL A 18 -9.27 -1.65 -8.02
CA VAL A 18 -9.88 -1.35 -9.32
C VAL A 18 -10.71 -0.07 -9.32
N ASP A 19 -11.57 0.14 -8.31
CA ASP A 19 -12.52 1.26 -8.29
C ASP A 19 -11.87 2.57 -7.80
N TYR A 20 -10.70 2.48 -7.15
CA TYR A 20 -10.00 3.62 -6.54
C TYR A 20 -8.55 3.78 -7.01
N LEU A 21 -7.67 2.80 -6.76
CA LEU A 21 -6.22 2.98 -6.90
C LEU A 21 -5.76 3.03 -8.37
N LEU A 22 -6.39 2.21 -9.22
CA LEU A 22 -6.13 2.09 -10.66
C LEU A 22 -7.25 2.71 -11.52
N ASN A 23 -8.12 3.51 -10.90
CA ASN A 23 -9.21 4.19 -11.59
C ASN A 23 -8.84 5.63 -11.98
N LEU A 24 -8.52 5.82 -13.27
CA LEU A 24 -8.21 7.15 -13.84
C LEU A 24 -9.35 8.16 -13.70
N ALA A 25 -10.61 7.70 -13.71
CA ALA A 25 -11.78 8.56 -13.61
C ALA A 25 -12.16 8.89 -12.15
N HIS A 26 -11.51 8.28 -11.15
CA HIS A 26 -11.85 8.55 -9.75
C HIS A 26 -11.37 9.96 -9.35
N PRO A 27 -12.23 10.82 -8.77
CA PRO A 27 -11.89 12.23 -8.50
C PRO A 27 -10.66 12.39 -7.61
N ILE A 28 -10.49 11.50 -6.61
CA ILE A 28 -9.35 11.50 -5.69
C ILE A 28 -8.25 10.51 -6.13
N GLY A 29 -8.61 9.52 -6.93
CA GLY A 29 -7.79 8.33 -7.23
C GLY A 29 -7.03 8.47 -8.54
N GLY A 30 -7.56 9.26 -9.48
CA GLY A 30 -7.02 9.45 -10.82
C GLY A 30 -5.55 9.84 -10.87
N PRO A 31 -5.05 10.79 -10.05
CA PRO A 31 -3.62 11.08 -9.99
C PRO A 31 -2.76 9.88 -9.55
N LYS A 32 -3.25 9.05 -8.63
CA LYS A 32 -2.55 7.82 -8.17
C LYS A 32 -2.57 6.78 -9.28
N ALA A 33 -3.72 6.59 -9.93
CA ALA A 33 -3.85 5.69 -11.08
C ALA A 33 -2.87 6.07 -12.18
N ARG A 34 -2.81 7.35 -12.57
CA ARG A 34 -1.85 7.82 -13.60
C ARG A 34 -0.40 7.50 -13.23
N PHE A 35 -0.03 7.66 -11.97
CA PHE A 35 1.29 7.28 -11.49
C PHE A 35 1.53 5.77 -11.61
N PHE A 36 0.66 4.93 -11.04
CA PHE A 36 0.91 3.48 -11.04
C PHE A 36 0.86 2.90 -12.46
N LEU A 37 -0.07 3.34 -13.29
CA LEU A 37 -0.15 2.93 -14.70
C LEU A 37 1.12 3.34 -15.47
N SER A 38 1.75 4.47 -15.14
CA SER A 38 3.00 4.87 -15.79
C SER A 38 4.19 3.97 -15.43
N PHE A 39 4.09 3.16 -14.38
CA PHE A 39 5.07 2.12 -13.98
C PHE A 39 4.67 0.71 -14.43
N GLY A 40 3.68 0.59 -15.32
CA GLY A 40 3.28 -0.69 -15.90
C GLY A 40 2.30 -1.50 -15.07
N PHE A 41 1.81 -0.99 -13.94
CA PHE A 41 0.65 -1.60 -13.27
C PHE A 41 -0.57 -1.51 -14.18
N ASP A 42 -1.43 -2.52 -14.12
CA ASP A 42 -2.61 -2.61 -15.00
C ASP A 42 -3.88 -2.83 -14.18
N ARG A 43 -4.95 -2.12 -14.55
CA ARG A 43 -6.28 -2.32 -13.99
C ARG A 43 -6.82 -3.73 -14.27
N ALA A 44 -6.40 -4.38 -15.35
CA ALA A 44 -6.73 -5.77 -15.66
C ALA A 44 -5.97 -6.78 -14.77
N LYS A 45 -4.90 -6.35 -14.08
CA LYS A 45 -4.10 -7.15 -13.15
C LYS A 45 -3.95 -6.44 -11.80
N PRO A 46 -5.07 -6.13 -11.14
CA PRO A 46 -5.05 -5.28 -9.94
C PRO A 46 -4.28 -5.94 -8.79
N ASP A 47 -4.17 -7.26 -8.78
CA ASP A 47 -3.39 -8.05 -7.85
C ASP A 47 -1.89 -7.71 -7.84
N GLU A 48 -1.33 -7.20 -8.95
CA GLU A 48 0.08 -6.83 -9.03
C GLU A 48 0.46 -5.72 -8.05
N ILE A 49 -0.34 -4.65 -7.96
CA ILE A 49 -0.08 -3.56 -7.00
C ILE A 49 -0.35 -4.00 -5.56
N GLY A 50 -1.29 -4.92 -5.38
CA GLY A 50 -1.55 -5.57 -4.10
C GLY A 50 -0.32 -6.33 -3.61
N ARG A 51 0.20 -7.25 -4.43
CA ARG A 51 1.41 -8.02 -4.12
C ARG A 51 2.62 -7.12 -3.90
N ALA A 52 2.81 -6.09 -4.72
CA ALA A 52 3.90 -5.13 -4.55
C ALA A 52 3.83 -4.41 -3.19
N SER A 53 2.62 -4.07 -2.73
CA SER A 53 2.38 -3.43 -1.44
C SER A 53 2.65 -4.37 -0.26
N LEU A 54 2.27 -5.65 -0.37
CA LEU A 54 2.57 -6.67 0.64
C LEU A 54 4.07 -6.93 0.74
N ALA A 55 4.74 -7.13 -0.40
CA ALA A 55 6.18 -7.37 -0.47
C ALA A 55 6.98 -6.19 0.11
N GLN A 56 6.52 -4.96 -0.11
CA GLN A 56 7.12 -3.78 0.50
C GLN A 56 7.01 -3.79 2.03
N ALA A 57 5.83 -4.12 2.57
CA ALA A 57 5.62 -4.18 4.01
C ALA A 57 6.50 -5.23 4.69
N ASP A 58 6.59 -6.42 4.08
CA ASP A 58 7.46 -7.51 4.53
C ASP A 58 8.94 -7.11 4.50
N ALA A 59 9.41 -6.58 3.37
CA ALA A 59 10.82 -6.19 3.19
C ALA A 59 11.28 -5.05 4.09
N LEU A 60 10.36 -4.19 4.56
CA LEU A 60 10.67 -3.04 5.40
C LEU A 60 10.28 -3.26 6.87
N PHE A 61 9.89 -4.48 7.24
CA PHE A 61 9.57 -4.81 8.62
C PHE A 61 10.79 -4.61 9.52
N GLY A 62 10.55 -4.03 10.71
CA GLY A 62 11.61 -3.71 11.67
C GLY A 62 12.45 -2.47 11.33
N THR A 63 12.16 -1.77 10.23
CA THR A 63 12.86 -0.54 9.83
C THR A 63 12.06 0.71 10.17
N ASP A 64 12.72 1.87 10.19
CA ASP A 64 12.05 3.17 10.36
C ASP A 64 11.12 3.54 9.20
N ALA A 65 11.21 2.84 8.07
CA ALA A 65 10.31 3.03 6.92
C ALA A 65 8.90 2.48 7.19
N LEU A 66 8.72 1.68 8.24
CA LEU A 66 7.43 1.14 8.67
C LEU A 66 7.07 1.70 10.05
N ARG A 67 5.90 2.34 10.15
CA ARG A 67 5.48 3.03 11.37
C ARG A 67 4.01 2.76 11.68
N PHE A 68 3.71 2.57 12.96
CA PHE A 68 2.35 2.59 13.49
C PHE A 68 2.04 4.00 13.99
N VAL A 69 0.96 4.61 13.48
CA VAL A 69 0.56 5.97 13.84
C VAL A 69 -0.95 6.03 14.07
N GLU A 70 -1.41 6.82 15.03
CA GLU A 70 -2.83 7.09 15.22
C GLU A 70 -3.23 8.36 14.45
N ILE A 71 -4.27 8.27 13.62
CA ILE A 71 -4.83 9.40 12.88
C ILE A 71 -6.35 9.35 13.02
N ASP A 72 -6.94 10.43 13.55
CA ASP A 72 -8.39 10.55 13.81
C ASP A 72 -8.96 9.39 14.61
N GLY A 73 -8.26 8.97 15.67
CA GLY A 73 -8.64 7.83 16.52
C GLY A 73 -8.54 6.46 15.84
N ARG A 74 -7.89 6.37 14.67
CA ARG A 74 -7.70 5.12 13.93
C ARG A 74 -6.22 4.81 13.76
N MET A 75 -5.83 3.61 14.21
CA MET A 75 -4.47 3.11 13.99
C MET A 75 -4.21 2.84 12.51
N ARG A 76 -3.09 3.40 12.03
CA ARG A 76 -2.55 3.24 10.70
C ARG A 76 -1.19 2.56 10.77
N LEU A 77 -0.95 1.70 9.80
CA LEU A 77 0.36 1.18 9.48
C LEU A 77 0.79 1.89 8.20
N VAL A 78 1.84 2.68 8.29
CA VAL A 78 2.39 3.47 7.19
C VAL A 78 3.71 2.84 6.79
N VAL A 79 3.83 2.46 5.52
CA VAL A 79 5.04 1.86 4.96
C VAL A 79 5.52 2.76 3.82
N GLU A 80 6.78 3.19 3.89
CA GLU A 80 7.39 4.12 2.94
C GLU A 80 8.68 3.54 2.37
N GLY A 81 8.73 3.40 1.05
CA GLY A 81 9.94 2.88 0.40
C GLY A 81 9.71 2.48 -1.05
N PRO A 82 10.68 1.80 -1.67
CA PRO A 82 10.55 1.33 -3.04
C PRO A 82 9.53 0.19 -3.13
N VAL A 83 8.75 0.16 -4.21
CA VAL A 83 7.97 -1.01 -4.65
C VAL A 83 8.52 -1.51 -5.98
N VAL A 84 8.60 -2.83 -6.18
CA VAL A 84 8.97 -3.38 -7.49
C VAL A 84 7.76 -3.27 -8.42
N ALA A 85 7.92 -2.52 -9.52
CA ALA A 85 6.86 -2.34 -10.50
C ALA A 85 6.99 -3.35 -11.67
N PRO A 86 5.90 -3.61 -12.42
CA PRO A 86 5.91 -4.56 -13.54
C PRO A 86 6.92 -4.23 -14.64
N ASP A 87 7.24 -2.96 -14.83
CA ASP A 87 8.24 -2.53 -15.82
C ASP A 87 9.70 -2.62 -15.31
N GLY A 88 9.91 -3.17 -14.12
CA GLY A 88 11.23 -3.35 -13.50
C GLY A 88 11.76 -2.15 -12.72
N ARG A 89 11.10 -0.98 -12.79
CA ARG A 89 11.48 0.19 -12.00
C ARG A 89 11.04 0.05 -10.54
N ARG A 90 11.57 0.93 -9.68
CA ARG A 90 11.34 0.91 -8.23
C ARG A 90 10.85 2.27 -7.70
N PRO A 91 9.62 2.69 -8.03
CA PRO A 91 9.08 3.94 -7.50
C PRO A 91 9.00 3.91 -5.97
N HIS A 92 9.24 5.06 -5.34
CA HIS A 92 9.03 5.22 -3.91
C HIS A 92 7.56 5.57 -3.64
N VAL A 93 6.94 4.79 -2.77
CA VAL A 93 5.50 4.80 -2.50
C VAL A 93 5.27 4.74 -1.01
N ARG A 94 4.28 5.51 -0.55
CA ARG A 94 3.68 5.37 0.78
C ARG A 94 2.44 4.49 0.67
N VAL A 95 2.46 3.35 1.32
CA VAL A 95 1.30 2.47 1.47
C VAL A 95 0.74 2.63 2.87
N VAL A 96 -0.57 2.84 2.97
CA VAL A 96 -1.26 3.04 4.25
C VAL A 96 -2.30 1.95 4.45
N TRP A 97 -2.22 1.29 5.60
CA TRP A 97 -3.18 0.31 6.07
C TRP A 97 -3.91 0.84 7.30
N GLN A 98 -5.13 0.38 7.55
CA GLN A 98 -5.91 0.71 8.74
C GLN A 98 -6.25 -0.54 9.52
N ARG A 99 -6.04 -0.49 10.83
CA ARG A 99 -6.46 -1.55 11.74
C ARG A 99 -7.98 -1.75 11.67
N GLN A 100 -8.39 -3.00 11.48
CA GLN A 100 -9.80 -3.45 11.51
C GLN A 100 -10.09 -4.24 12.79
N ALA A 101 -9.13 -5.04 13.23
CA ALA A 101 -9.20 -5.83 14.45
C ALA A 101 -7.81 -5.92 15.08
N THR A 102 -7.62 -6.78 16.09
CA THR A 102 -6.34 -6.92 16.79
C THR A 102 -5.18 -7.08 15.82
N ILE A 103 -5.25 -8.04 14.90
CA ILE A 103 -4.18 -8.33 13.93
C ILE A 103 -4.54 -8.04 12.48
N ALA A 104 -5.80 -7.72 12.17
CA ALA A 104 -6.26 -7.51 10.80
C ALA A 104 -6.17 -6.04 10.40
N TRP A 105 -5.55 -5.77 9.26
CA TRP A 105 -5.33 -4.44 8.72
C TRP A 105 -5.74 -4.40 7.26
N ARG A 106 -6.42 -3.34 6.84
CA ARG A 106 -6.96 -3.20 5.48
C ARG A 106 -6.25 -2.10 4.72
N LEU A 107 -5.95 -2.34 3.45
CA LEU A 107 -5.37 -1.32 2.57
C LEU A 107 -6.32 -0.12 2.43
N ILE A 108 -5.77 1.08 2.66
CA ILE A 108 -6.50 2.35 2.53
C ILE A 108 -6.08 3.10 1.29
N THR A 109 -4.78 3.15 0.99
CA THR A 109 -4.27 3.82 -0.20
C THR A 109 -2.80 3.44 -0.41
N ALA A 110 -2.34 3.63 -1.65
CA ALA A 110 -0.93 3.75 -1.98
C ALA A 110 -0.76 5.07 -2.75
N VAL A 111 0.27 5.84 -2.40
CA VAL A 111 0.53 7.16 -3.01
C VAL A 111 2.00 7.35 -3.33
N PRO A 112 2.34 8.11 -4.37
CA PRO A 112 3.72 8.48 -4.64
C PRO A 112 4.33 9.21 -3.44
N LEU A 113 5.56 8.86 -3.09
CA LEU A 113 6.43 9.73 -2.30
C LEU A 113 7.13 10.66 -3.27
N THR A 114 6.41 11.65 -3.79
CA THR A 114 7.05 12.75 -4.51
C THR A 114 7.86 13.57 -3.51
N ARG A 115 9.15 13.69 -3.77
CA ARG A 115 10.02 14.65 -3.11
C ARG A 115 9.71 16.06 -3.60
#